data_AF-A0A0C3D937-F1
#
_entry.id   AF-A0A0C3D937-F1
#
_cell.length_a   1.000
_cell.length_b   1.000
_cell.length_c   1.000
_cell.angle_alpha   90.00
_cell.angle_beta   90.00
_cell.angle_gamma   90.00
#
_symmetry.space_group_name_H-M   'P 1'
#
loop_
_entity.id
_entity.type
_entity.pdbx_description
1 polymer ?
#
loop_
_entity_poly.entity_id
_entity_poly.type
_entity_poly.pdbx_seq_one_letter_code
_entity_poly.pdbx_strand_id
1 'polypeptide(L)' 'MAIDYELVRGLERGLDQALREGRRPTGAYALEHCAAMLQEPASIAEETKILKKLERLREVRKELRKLSI' A
#
# COMPACT_ATOMS: atom_id res chain seq x y z
N MET A 1 -5.86 6.30 34.46
CA MET A 1 -5.69 4.89 34.09
C MET A 1 -4.22 4.69 33.76
N ALA A 2 -3.49 3.88 34.54
CA ALA A 2 -2.11 3.54 34.23
C ALA A 2 -2.13 2.25 33.40
N ILE A 3 -1.62 2.31 32.17
CA ILE A 3 -1.38 1.09 31.38
C ILE A 3 -0.19 0.39 32.03
N ASP A 4 -0.33 -0.91 32.29
CA ASP A 4 0.72 -1.73 32.90
C ASP A 4 1.95 -1.78 31.98
N TYR A 5 3.10 -1.39 32.52
CA TYR A 5 4.37 -1.33 31.81
C TYR A 5 4.81 -2.70 31.27
N GLU A 6 4.57 -3.77 32.03
CA GLU A 6 4.94 -5.13 31.59
C GLU A 6 3.99 -5.64 30.50
N LEU A 7 2.74 -5.19 30.50
CA LEU A 7 1.79 -5.48 29.42
C LEU A 7 2.27 -4.85 28.09
N VAL A 8 2.71 -3.58 28.12
CA VAL A 8 3.24 -2.89 26.94
C VAL A 8 4.52 -3.58 26.44
N ARG A 9 5.44 -3.89 27.35
CA ARG A 9 6.70 -4.53 27.02
C ARG A 9 6.52 -5.97 26.52
N GLY A 10 5.51 -6.68 27.03
CA GLY A 10 5.12 -8.00 26.56
C GLY A 10 4.56 -7.94 25.14
N LEU A 11 3.70 -6.94 24.87
CA LEU A 11 3.17 -6.69 23.54
C LEU A 11 4.27 -6.39 22.52
N GLU A 12 5.19 -5.47 22.83
CA GLU A 12 6.30 -5.13 21.93
C GLU A 12 7.18 -6.35 21.58
N ARG A 13 7.45 -7.22 22.56
CA ARG A 13 8.26 -8.43 22.36
C ARG A 13 7.54 -9.47 21.49
N GLY A 14 6.22 -9.61 21.66
CA GLY A 14 5.42 -10.63 20.97
C GLY A 14 4.84 -10.18 19.63
N LEU A 15 4.74 -8.88 19.38
CA LEU A 15 4.01 -8.34 18.23
C LEU A 15 4.64 -8.77 16.90
N ASP A 16 5.96 -8.66 16.76
CA ASP A 16 6.64 -9.04 15.52
C ASP A 16 6.48 -10.52 15.21
N GLN A 17 6.54 -11.38 16.22
CA GLN A 17 6.33 -12.81 16.07
C GLN A 17 4.86 -13.12 15.72
N ALA A 18 3.91 -12.53 16.45
CA ALA A 18 2.48 -12.70 16.20
C ALA A 18 2.08 -12.20 14.80
N LEU A 19 2.65 -11.09 14.33
CA LEU A 19 2.45 -10.59 12.98
C LEU A 19 3.01 -11.56 11.95
N ARG A 20 4.19 -12.14 12.17
CA ARG A 20 4.78 -13.12 11.24
C ARG A 20 3.98 -14.42 11.20
N GLU A 21 3.53 -14.91 12.35
CA GLU A 21 2.72 -16.13 12.46
C GLU A 21 1.32 -15.94 11.87
N GLY A 22 0.65 -14.83 12.20
CA GLY A 22 -0.67 -14.50 11.66
C GLY A 22 -0.67 -14.14 10.17
N ARG A 23 0.48 -13.74 9.61
CA ARG A 23 0.65 -13.47 8.17
C ARG A 23 1.12 -14.66 7.36
N ARG A 24 1.52 -15.79 7.97
CA ARG A 24 2.08 -16.94 7.23
C ARG A 24 1.09 -17.45 6.19
N PRO A 25 1.31 -17.19 4.89
CA PRO A 25 0.54 -17.82 3.83
C PRO A 25 1.26 -19.15 3.58
N THR A 26 1.00 -20.18 4.39
CA THR A 26 1.58 -21.51 4.16
C THR A 26 0.62 -22.36 3.34
N GLY A 27 1.13 -23.01 2.28
CA GLY A 27 0.37 -23.95 1.45
C GLY A 27 0.07 -23.43 0.04
N ALA A 28 -0.72 -24.20 -0.71
CA ALA A 28 -1.00 -23.96 -2.13
C ALA A 28 -1.66 -22.60 -2.43
N TYR A 29 -2.31 -21.99 -1.43
CA TYR A 29 -3.06 -20.73 -1.55
C TYR A 29 -2.28 -19.49 -1.07
N ALA A 30 -0.98 -19.64 -0.83
CA ALA A 30 -0.14 -18.56 -0.33
C ALA A 30 -0.18 -17.30 -1.22
N LEU A 31 -0.17 -17.49 -2.53
CA LEU A 31 -0.19 -16.41 -3.52
C LEU A 31 -1.53 -15.65 -3.50
N GLU A 32 -2.66 -16.36 -3.40
CA GLU A 32 -4.00 -15.76 -3.37
C GLU A 32 -4.21 -14.95 -2.09
N HIS A 33 -3.76 -15.47 -0.95
CA HIS A 33 -3.79 -14.74 0.32
C HIS A 33 -2.94 -13.47 0.28
N CYS A 34 -1.72 -13.55 -0.28
CA CYS A 34 -0.89 -12.37 -0.47
C CYS A 34 -1.55 -11.34 -1.40
N ALA A 35 -2.16 -11.79 -2.50
CA ALA A 35 -2.86 -10.91 -3.43
C ALA A 35 -4.04 -10.18 -2.77
N ALA A 36 -4.82 -10.88 -1.94
CA ALA A 36 -5.91 -10.27 -1.19
C ALA A 36 -5.42 -9.24 -0.16
N MET A 37 -4.28 -9.49 0.51
CA MET A 37 -3.70 -8.55 1.48
C MET A 37 -3.11 -7.28 0.83
N LEU A 38 -2.70 -7.37 -0.43
CA LEU A 38 -2.14 -6.26 -1.21
C LEU A 38 -3.20 -5.52 -2.04
N GLN A 39 -4.46 -5.94 -1.99
CA GLN A 39 -5.53 -5.27 -2.72
C GLN A 39 -5.77 -3.89 -2.13
N GLU A 40 -5.47 -2.86 -2.92
CA GLU A 40 -5.69 -1.48 -2.51
C GLU A 40 -7.19 -1.16 -2.41
N PRO A 41 -7.59 -0.32 -1.44
CA PRO A 41 -8.96 0.17 -1.35
C PRO A 41 -9.33 0.97 -2.60
N ALA A 42 -10.61 0.92 -3.00
CA ALA A 42 -11.12 1.54 -4.22
C ALA A 42 -10.87 3.06 -4.31
N SER A 43 -10.66 3.74 -3.18
CA SER A 43 -10.26 5.14 -3.11
C SER A 43 -8.84 5.40 -3.61
N ILE A 44 -7.92 4.43 -3.47
CA ILE A 44 -6.53 4.52 -3.95
C ILE A 44 -6.45 4.11 -5.43
N ALA A 45 -7.36 3.25 -5.91
CA ALA A 45 -7.47 2.89 -7.33
C ALA A 45 -7.71 4.09 -8.28
N GLU A 46 -8.07 5.27 -7.73
CA GLU A 46 -8.08 6.55 -8.46
C GLU A 46 -6.69 7.00 -8.94
N GLU A 47 -5.60 6.41 -8.45
CA GLU A 47 -4.23 6.63 -8.92
C GLU A 47 -4.14 6.46 -10.45
N THR A 48 -4.84 5.48 -11.01
CA THR A 48 -4.92 5.26 -12.46
C THR A 48 -5.51 6.47 -13.22
N LYS A 49 -6.48 7.18 -12.64
CA LYS A 49 -7.06 8.39 -13.23
C LYS A 49 -6.08 9.55 -13.15
N ILE A 50 -5.34 9.66 -12.05
CA ILE A 50 -4.33 10.71 -11.83
C ILE A 50 -3.18 10.53 -12.82
N LEU A 51 -2.68 9.30 -13.00
CA LEU A 51 -1.63 8.99 -13.97
C LEU A 51 -2.06 9.35 -15.40
N LYS A 52 -3.28 8.99 -15.82
CA LYS A 52 -3.81 9.38 -17.13
C LYS A 52 -3.93 10.90 -17.31
N LYS A 53 -4.34 11.63 -16.26
CA LYS A 53 -4.36 13.11 -16.29
C LYS A 53 -2.94 13.67 -16.46
N LEU A 54 -1.98 13.10 -15.74
CA LEU A 54 -0.58 13.51 -15.80
C LEU A 54 0.03 13.26 -17.18
N GLU A 55 -0.26 12.13 -17.82
CA GLU A 55 0.13 11.85 -19.20
C GLU A 55 -0.42 12.89 -20.17
N ARG A 56 -1.72 13.20 -20.09
CA ARG A 56 -2.35 14.24 -20.92
C ARG A 56 -1.69 15.60 -20.74
N LEU A 57 -1.41 15.99 -19.50
CA LEU A 57 -0.71 17.26 -19.21
C LEU A 57 0.72 17.28 -19.77
N ARG A 58 1.42 16.13 -19.75
CA ARG A 58 2.75 16.02 -20.37
C ARG A 58 2.68 16.19 -21.88
N GLU A 59 1.69 15.61 -22.55
CA GLU A 59 1.49 15.78 -23.99
C GLU A 59 1.13 17.22 -24.36
N VAL A 60 0.18 17.85 -23.65
CA VAL A 60 -0.15 19.27 -23.84
C VAL A 60 1.08 20.15 -23.65
N ARG A 61 1.90 19.88 -22.62
CA ARG A 61 3.15 20.62 -22.39
C ARG A 61 4.15 20.45 -23.54
N LYS A 62 4.23 19.28 -24.17
CA LYS A 62 5.09 19.05 -25.34
C LYS A 62 4.60 19.87 -26.53
N GLU A 63 3.29 19.86 -26.80
CA GLU A 63 2.71 20.64 -27.90
C GLU A 63 2.85 22.14 -27.68
N LEU A 64 2.62 22.64 -26.46
CA LEU A 64 2.84 24.05 -26.14
C LEU A 64 4.29 24.49 -26.36
N ARG A 65 5.27 23.64 -26.04
CA ARG A 65 6.69 23.93 -26.32
C ARG A 65 7.01 24.00 -27.82
N LYS A 66 6.29 23.26 -28.66
CA LYS A 66 6.43 23.34 -30.12
C LYS A 66 5.83 24.63 -30.69
N LEU A 67 4.77 25.13 -30.05
CA LEU A 67 4.07 26.36 -30.44
C LEU A 67 4.72 27.64 -29.86
N SER A 68 5.54 27.53 -28.81
CA SER A 68 6.26 28.65 -28.19
C SER A 68 7.63 28.90 -28.79
N ILE A 69 7.89 28.42 -30.02
CA ILE A 69 9.03 28.76 -30.88
C ILE A 69 8.49 29.61 -32.02
#